data_AF-A0A7Y1TYW4-F1
#
_entry.id   AF-A0A7Y1TYW4-F1
#
_cell.length_a   1.000
_cell.length_b   1.000
_cell.length_c   1.000
_cell.angle_alpha   90.00
_cell.angle_beta   90.00
_cell.angle_gamma   90.00
#
_symmetry.space_group_name_H-M   'P 1'
#
loop_
_entity.id
_entity.type
_entity.pdbx_description
1 polymer ?
#
loop_
_entity_poly.entity_id
_entity_poly.type
_entity_poly.pdbx_seq_one_letter_code
_entity_poly.pdbx_strand_id
1 'polypeptide(L)' 'MRQLTPRQTQILEMIQDFIAETGMPPTRAEIASELG' A
#
# COMPACT_ATOMS: atom_id res chain seq x y z
N MET A 1 9.64 -15.05 -7.79
CA MET A 1 8.67 -13.93 -7.59
C MET A 1 8.87 -12.96 -8.74
N ARG A 2 7.80 -12.40 -9.34
CA ARG A 2 7.96 -11.35 -10.37
C ARG A 2 8.44 -10.07 -9.69
N GLN A 3 9.34 -9.33 -10.35
CA GLN A 3 9.71 -8.00 -9.88
C GLN A 3 8.49 -7.08 -9.96
N LEU A 4 8.27 -6.34 -8.88
CA LEU A 4 7.26 -5.30 -8.82
C LEU A 4 7.75 -4.07 -9.60
N THR A 5 6.84 -3.37 -10.25
CA THR A 5 7.13 -2.03 -10.76
C THR A 5 7.33 -1.07 -9.58
N PRO A 6 8.02 0.07 -9.76
CA PRO A 6 8.21 1.04 -8.68
C PRO A 6 6.89 1.43 -7.99
N ARG A 7 5.83 1.63 -8.77
CA ARG A 7 4.50 1.94 -8.24
C ARG A 7 3.88 0.79 -7.45
N GLN A 8 4.08 -0.45 -7.88
CA GLN A 8 3.60 -1.62 -7.14
C GLN A 8 4.36 -1.79 -5.81
N THR A 9 5.66 -1.48 -5.78
CA THR A 9 6.45 -1.46 -4.55
C THR A 9 5.91 -0.43 -3.56
N GLN A 10 5.66 0.81 -4.01
CA GLN A 10 5.05 1.85 -3.16
C GLN A 10 3.71 1.44 -2.56
N ILE A 11 2.84 0.82 -3.38
CA ILE A 11 1.54 0.33 -2.90
C ILE A 11 1.74 -0.78 -1.86
N LEU A 12 2.70 -1.69 -2.07
CA LEU A 12 2.98 -2.76 -1.14
C LEU A 12 3.53 -2.24 0.20
N GLU A 13 4.46 -1.29 0.16
CA GLU A 13 5.02 -0.63 1.35
C GLU A 13 3.91 0.06 2.15
N MET A 14 3.09 0.88 1.48
CA MET A 14 1.94 1.54 2.11
C MET A 14 0.98 0.54 2.78
N ILE A 15 0.66 -0.58 2.12
CA ILE A 15 -0.21 -1.61 2.71
C ILE A 15 0.42 -2.22 3.97
N GLN A 16 1.73 -2.50 3.95
CA GLN A 16 2.43 -3.08 5.10
C GLN A 16 2.44 -2.11 6.28
N ASP A 17 2.77 -0.84 6.03
CA ASP A 17 2.81 0.20 7.06
C ASP A 17 1.42 0.43 7.66
N PHE A 18 0.39 0.54 6.83
CA PHE A 18 -0.99 0.74 7.30
C PHE A 18 -1.49 -0.44 8.14
N ILE A 19 -1.13 -1.68 7.79
CA ILE A 19 -1.44 -2.86 8.61
C ILE A 19 -0.68 -2.82 9.94
N ALA A 20 0.60 -2.43 9.93
CA ALA A 20 1.41 -2.35 11.14
C ALA A 20 0.87 -1.30 12.13
N GLU A 21 0.33 -0.19 11.62
CA GLU A 21 -0.21 0.90 12.42
C GLU A 21 -1.64 0.65 12.91
N THR A 22 -2.51 0.13 12.05
CA THR A 22 -3.97 0.07 12.31
C THR A 22 -4.48 -1.35 12.63
N GLY A 23 -3.70 -2.37 12.29
CA GLY A 23 -4.12 -3.78 12.36
C GLY A 23 -5.04 -4.24 11.22
N MET A 24 -5.35 -3.38 10.24
CA MET A 24 -6.18 -3.72 9.08
C MET A 24 -5.56 -3.20 7.77
N PRO A 25 -5.85 -3.80 6.61
CA PRO A 25 -5.38 -3.27 5.33
C PRO A 25 -6.15 -1.99 4.95
N PRO A 26 -5.53 -1.08 4.17
CA PRO A 26 -6.20 0.12 3.70
C PRO A 26 -7.27 -0.23 2.66
N THR A 27 -8.25 0.65 2.55
CA THR A 27 -9.24 0.66 1.48
C THR A 27 -8.64 1.23 0.20
N ARG A 28 -9.33 1.00 -0.94
CA ARG A 28 -8.94 1.61 -2.21
C ARG A 28 -9.01 3.15 -2.19
N ALA A 29 -9.91 3.72 -1.41
CA ALA A 29 -10.05 5.16 -1.29
C ALA A 29 -8.86 5.78 -0.54
N GLU A 30 -8.38 5.14 0.52
CA GLU A 30 -7.19 5.55 1.26
C GLU A 30 -5.93 5.45 0.39
N ILE A 31 -5.77 4.34 -0.35
CA ILE A 31 -4.65 4.19 -1.30
C ILE A 31 -4.66 5.30 -2.36
N ALA A 32 -5.83 5.65 -2.90
CA ALA A 32 -5.95 6.74 -3.86
C ALA A 32 -5.72 8.11 -3.21
N SER A 33 -6.08 8.30 -1.95
CA SER A 33 -5.85 9.56 -1.24
C SER A 33 -4.37 9.81 -0.93
N GLU A 34 -3.60 8.76 -0.70
CA GLU A 34 -2.20 8.86 -0.28
C GLU A 34 -1.22 8.80 -1.47
N LEU A 35 -1.54 7.98 -2.48
CA LEU A 35 -0.67 7.76 -3.63
C LEU A 35 -1.23 8.28 -4.95
N GLY A 36 -2.53 8.56 -5.05
CA GLY A 36 -3.24 8.92 -6.28
C GLY A 36 -2.94 10.31 -6.81
#